data_AF-A0A1U6HVY4-F1
#
_entry.id   AF-A0A1U6HVY4-F1
#
_cell.length_a   1.000
_cell.length_b   1.000
_cell.length_c   1.000
_cell.angle_alpha   90.00
_cell.angle_beta   90.00
_cell.angle_gamma   90.00
#
_symmetry.space_group_name_H-M   'P 1'
#
loop_
_entity.id
_entity.type
_entity.pdbx_description
1 polymer ?
#
loop_
_entity_poly.entity_id
_entity_poly.type
_entity_poly.pdbx_seq_one_letter_code
_entity_poly.pdbx_strand_id
1 'polypeptide(L)'
;MTGVSAVSGLGASRANAAQSAQNLPTAYVPLAEKGVASGVATLDEQCKIPLEQIPDVSASVARRLTQLQKPTLGPLLAGYVTRTTEPIGIVGLGSSTTAAENLEVKSRYFSLLIKNLQAAYPSGSGAESVVGTNSDGAKKTRPGIHGYNFGVSGTTSADYLTDSKVTMIGALNPRAVTHMVGSNDFAYMVPLATYKSNLISWINKLRNAIPGPCVHILIHAHERYDYPTPRRHKWDEYRSVLQEISAENSRDVVFIDVSEQYRAVGIPSSDPLALMHEDRIHLRDSGHLLMANLLAPMLGAASLVAPAVPVGNPVHRLVYDDFRRPDASTLGTATTGQDWIIASGTYGIAGNKARVTAGGTALIETGVKDMDVSAVIANPTVQTCGIVVRAIDDGTRMGLFMDVHGSTQLWIKYGTVNAYFAVGTAVGLRTSANIFRVRSVGDTVEGYVNGVRLINYTLTAEQSAALNTSSNTKAGIRCGVKDSLIGWAEFSVTSI
;
A
#
# COMPACT_ATOMS: atom_id res chain seq x y z
N MET A 1 67.84 -55.58 37.31
CA MET A 1 67.88 -54.22 37.92
C MET A 1 67.13 -53.28 37.00
N THR A 2 66.08 -52.64 37.52
CA THR A 2 65.51 -51.30 37.14
C THR A 2 65.44 -50.93 35.64
N GLY A 3 64.30 -50.59 35.04
CA GLY A 3 63.12 -49.95 35.61
C GLY A 3 61.98 -49.76 34.60
N VAL A 4 60.99 -49.04 35.10
CA VAL A 4 59.59 -48.89 34.66
C VAL A 4 59.39 -47.62 33.80
N SER A 5 58.26 -47.56 33.08
CA SER A 5 57.57 -46.38 32.50
C SER A 5 58.07 -45.82 31.14
N ALA A 6 57.25 -45.29 30.22
CA ALA A 6 55.79 -45.15 30.05
C ALA A 6 55.52 -44.36 28.73
N VAL A 7 54.37 -44.61 28.07
CA VAL A 7 53.45 -43.60 27.44
C VAL A 7 54.01 -42.83 26.19
N SER A 8 53.34 -42.61 25.05
CA SER A 8 51.91 -42.49 24.65
C SER A 8 51.77 -42.67 23.13
N GLY A 9 50.56 -42.98 22.66
CA GLY A 9 50.21 -43.04 21.24
C GLY A 9 50.16 -41.67 20.54
N LEU A 10 50.55 -41.66 19.27
CA LEU A 10 50.36 -40.53 18.35
C LEU A 10 49.14 -40.83 17.47
N GLY A 11 48.01 -40.20 17.80
CA GLY A 11 46.86 -40.09 16.92
C GLY A 11 47.10 -38.97 15.91
N ALA A 12 47.19 -39.32 14.62
CA ALA A 12 47.25 -38.36 13.54
C ALA A 12 45.94 -37.56 13.49
N SER A 13 46.01 -36.25 13.72
CA SER A 13 44.90 -35.34 13.50
C SER A 13 45.40 -34.07 12.80
N ARG A 14 45.02 -33.95 11.52
CA ARG A 14 44.50 -32.75 10.82
C ARG A 14 44.91 -32.74 9.35
N ALA A 15 43.91 -32.54 8.48
CA ALA A 15 44.10 -32.15 7.09
C ALA A 15 44.68 -30.73 7.03
N ASN A 16 45.65 -30.51 6.14
CA ASN A 16 46.24 -29.21 5.87
C ASN A 16 45.20 -28.26 5.26
N ALA A 17 44.74 -27.27 6.03
CA ALA A 17 44.05 -26.10 5.50
C ALA A 17 45.09 -25.07 5.04
N ALA A 18 44.90 -24.51 3.84
CA ALA A 18 45.79 -23.52 3.23
C ALA A 18 45.93 -22.25 4.09
N GLN A 19 47.15 -21.70 4.10
CA GLN A 19 47.63 -20.66 5.01
C GLN A 19 47.06 -19.24 4.73
N SER A 20 46.11 -19.09 3.81
CA SER A 20 45.55 -17.80 3.35
C SER A 20 44.17 -17.45 3.95
N ALA A 21 43.69 -18.19 4.95
CA ALA A 21 42.38 -17.95 5.59
C ALA A 21 42.38 -17.05 6.84
N GLN A 22 43.35 -16.11 6.98
CA GLN A 22 43.47 -15.29 8.20
C GLN A 22 42.51 -14.09 8.30
N ASN A 23 41.69 -13.81 7.28
CA ASN A 23 40.68 -12.73 7.32
C ASN A 23 39.26 -13.24 7.00
N LEU A 24 38.88 -14.42 7.49
CA LEU A 24 37.46 -14.77 7.55
C LEU A 24 36.83 -14.03 8.74
N PRO A 25 35.73 -13.29 8.56
CA PRO A 25 35.01 -12.71 9.69
C PRO A 25 34.64 -13.84 10.66
N THR A 26 35.26 -13.86 11.84
CA THR A 26 35.01 -14.82 12.93
C THR A 26 33.67 -14.60 13.63
N ALA A 27 32.68 -14.03 12.93
CA ALA A 27 31.31 -13.95 13.39
C ALA A 27 30.65 -15.31 13.13
N TYR A 28 30.87 -16.26 14.04
CA TYR A 28 30.07 -17.47 14.06
C TYR A 28 28.63 -17.11 14.41
N VAL A 29 27.67 -17.62 13.66
CA VAL A 29 26.26 -17.58 14.05
C VAL A 29 26.13 -18.34 15.39
N PRO A 30 25.70 -17.67 16.48
CA PRO A 30 25.50 -18.33 17.77
C PRO A 30 24.60 -19.56 17.63
N LEU A 31 24.91 -20.64 18.36
CA LEU A 31 24.09 -21.86 18.34
C LEU A 31 22.62 -21.58 18.73
N ALA A 32 22.40 -20.59 19.60
CA ALA A 32 21.07 -20.14 20.01
C ALA A 32 20.25 -19.50 18.87
N GLU A 33 20.90 -19.06 17.78
CA GLU A 33 20.24 -18.47 16.62
C GLU A 33 19.97 -19.50 15.51
N LYS A 34 20.48 -20.73 15.63
CA LYS A 34 20.28 -21.77 14.62
C LYS A 34 18.93 -22.47 14.81
N GLY A 35 18.12 -22.49 13.75
CA GLY A 35 16.84 -23.22 13.73
C GLY A 35 15.74 -22.63 14.63
N VAL A 36 15.92 -21.42 15.16
CA VAL A 36 14.89 -20.66 15.88
C VAL A 36 14.16 -19.71 14.94
N ALA A 37 12.91 -19.37 15.27
CA ALA A 37 12.16 -18.37 14.52
C ALA A 37 12.92 -17.03 14.50
N SER A 38 13.03 -16.41 13.32
CA SER A 38 13.82 -15.19 13.08
C SER A 38 15.35 -15.34 13.23
N GLY A 39 15.86 -16.57 13.39
CA GLY A 39 17.28 -16.91 13.38
C GLY A 39 17.78 -17.38 12.00
N VAL A 40 18.88 -18.11 11.99
CA VAL A 40 19.49 -18.69 10.78
C VAL A 40 19.05 -20.15 10.63
N ALA A 41 18.58 -20.52 9.44
CA ALA A 41 18.23 -21.92 9.15
C ALA A 41 19.45 -22.84 9.31
N THR A 42 19.25 -24.02 9.90
CA THR A 42 20.27 -25.06 9.89
C THR A 42 20.34 -25.72 8.52
N LEU A 43 21.47 -26.35 8.22
CA LEU A 43 21.59 -27.23 7.06
C LEU A 43 21.65 -28.69 7.52
N ASP A 44 21.02 -29.59 6.77
CA ASP A 44 21.12 -31.04 6.92
C ASP A 44 22.46 -31.57 6.38
N GLU A 45 22.65 -32.89 6.44
CA GLU A 45 23.86 -33.58 5.95
C GLU A 45 24.09 -33.39 4.45
N GLN A 46 23.06 -33.00 3.70
CA GLN A 46 23.09 -32.72 2.26
C GLN A 46 23.24 -31.21 1.98
N CYS A 47 23.52 -30.40 3.00
CA CYS A 47 23.64 -28.96 2.93
C CYS A 47 22.34 -28.25 2.49
N LYS A 48 21.17 -28.79 2.84
CA LYS A 48 19.84 -28.20 2.56
C LYS A 48 19.14 -27.77 3.85
N ILE A 49 18.20 -26.83 3.75
CA ILE A 49 17.36 -26.44 4.88
C ILE A 49 16.37 -27.59 5.18
N PRO A 50 16.32 -28.12 6.42
CA PRO A 50 15.34 -29.14 6.80
C PRO A 50 13.90 -28.67 6.55
N LEU A 51 13.03 -29.58 6.10
CA LEU A 51 11.66 -29.23 5.71
C LEU A 51 10.87 -28.61 6.86
N GLU A 52 11.18 -28.97 8.12
CA GLU A 52 10.51 -28.43 9.30
C GLU A 52 10.83 -26.94 9.55
N GLN A 53 11.88 -26.41 8.93
CA GLN A 53 12.28 -25.01 9.01
C GLN A 53 11.80 -24.17 7.82
N ILE A 54 11.21 -24.81 6.80
CA ILE A 54 10.61 -24.10 5.67
C ILE A 54 9.18 -23.70 6.08
N PRO A 55 8.85 -22.39 6.13
CA PRO A 55 7.50 -21.96 6.46
C PRO A 55 6.50 -22.57 5.48
N ASP A 56 5.41 -23.14 6.00
CA ASP A 56 4.29 -23.57 5.17
C ASP A 56 3.57 -22.33 4.62
N VAL A 57 3.94 -21.94 3.40
CA VAL A 57 3.29 -20.85 2.67
C VAL A 57 2.06 -21.32 1.90
N SER A 58 1.69 -22.60 1.94
CA SER A 58 0.57 -23.15 1.16
C SER A 58 -0.75 -22.46 1.49
N ALA A 59 -1.01 -22.15 2.76
CA ALA A 59 -2.19 -21.37 3.18
C ALA A 59 -2.18 -19.94 2.61
N SER A 60 -1.01 -19.31 2.54
CA SER A 60 -0.85 -17.94 2.02
C SER A 60 -1.00 -17.88 0.50
N VAL A 61 -0.46 -18.88 -0.19
CA VAL A 61 -0.59 -19.05 -1.65
C VAL A 61 -2.03 -19.43 -2.00
N ALA A 62 -2.64 -20.36 -1.27
CA ALA A 62 -4.05 -20.74 -1.43
C ALA A 62 -4.99 -19.55 -1.22
N ARG A 63 -4.71 -18.67 -0.24
CA ARG A 63 -5.48 -17.44 0.00
C ARG A 63 -5.36 -16.42 -1.14
N ARG A 64 -4.18 -16.25 -1.73
CA ARG A 64 -3.98 -15.40 -2.91
C ARG A 64 -4.64 -15.98 -4.16
N LEU A 65 -4.53 -17.30 -4.36
CA LEU A 65 -5.16 -17.99 -5.49
C LEU A 65 -6.69 -17.98 -5.39
N THR A 66 -7.27 -18.19 -4.20
CA THR A 66 -8.73 -18.07 -3.99
C THR A 66 -9.25 -16.65 -4.16
N GLN A 67 -8.47 -15.61 -3.86
CA GLN A 67 -8.83 -14.23 -4.18
C GLN A 67 -8.77 -13.93 -5.69
N LEU A 68 -7.79 -14.48 -6.41
CA LEU A 68 -7.69 -14.42 -7.88
C LEU A 68 -8.76 -15.30 -8.58
N GLN A 69 -9.29 -16.31 -7.89
CA GLN A 69 -10.31 -17.25 -8.36
C GLN A 69 -11.72 -16.94 -7.82
N LYS A 70 -12.11 -15.66 -7.66
CA LYS A 70 -13.53 -15.32 -7.49
C LYS A 70 -14.14 -14.99 -8.86
N PRO A 71 -14.53 -15.99 -9.71
CA PRO A 71 -15.17 -15.72 -10.99
C PRO A 71 -16.45 -14.86 -10.82
N THR A 72 -17.04 -14.88 -9.63
CA THR A 72 -18.14 -14.02 -9.18
C THR A 72 -17.86 -12.52 -9.34
N LEU A 73 -16.61 -12.06 -9.18
CA LEU A 73 -16.24 -10.65 -9.43
C LEU A 73 -16.04 -10.33 -10.92
N GLY A 74 -16.12 -11.33 -11.81
CA GLY A 74 -15.93 -11.21 -13.25
C GLY A 74 -16.67 -10.03 -13.89
N PRO A 75 -17.97 -9.79 -13.61
CA PRO A 75 -18.70 -8.65 -14.16
C PRO A 75 -18.07 -7.29 -13.82
N LEU A 76 -17.58 -7.13 -12.60
CA LEU A 76 -16.93 -5.90 -12.14
C LEU A 76 -15.56 -5.72 -12.81
N LEU A 77 -14.75 -6.78 -12.82
CA LEU A 77 -13.41 -6.76 -13.42
C LEU A 77 -13.48 -6.53 -14.94
N ALA A 78 -14.43 -7.16 -15.63
CA ALA A 78 -14.70 -6.90 -17.05
C ALA A 78 -15.13 -5.44 -17.28
N GLY A 79 -15.97 -4.90 -16.37
CA GLY A 79 -16.33 -3.49 -16.39
C GLY A 79 -15.11 -2.57 -16.29
N TYR A 80 -14.15 -2.87 -15.43
CA TYR A 80 -12.91 -2.09 -15.34
C TYR A 80 -12.12 -2.07 -16.64
N VAL A 81 -12.11 -3.15 -17.42
CA VAL A 81 -11.44 -3.17 -18.73
C VAL A 81 -12.10 -2.19 -19.71
N THR A 82 -13.43 -2.07 -19.70
CA THR A 82 -14.16 -1.22 -20.65
C THR A 82 -14.31 0.24 -20.20
N ARG A 83 -13.84 0.59 -19.00
CA ARG A 83 -14.02 1.93 -18.40
C ARG A 83 -13.48 3.10 -19.23
N THR A 84 -12.52 2.86 -20.12
CA THR A 84 -11.92 3.91 -20.95
C THR A 84 -12.85 4.35 -22.09
N THR A 85 -13.86 3.54 -22.39
CA THR A 85 -14.85 3.81 -23.45
C THR A 85 -16.28 3.89 -22.93
N GLU A 86 -16.56 3.35 -21.74
CA GLU A 86 -17.92 3.23 -21.20
C GLU A 86 -18.02 3.67 -19.73
N PRO A 87 -19.16 4.22 -19.29
CA PRO A 87 -19.43 4.44 -17.87
C PRO A 87 -19.65 3.11 -17.14
N ILE A 88 -18.95 2.92 -16.02
CA ILE A 88 -19.07 1.75 -15.15
C ILE A 88 -19.73 2.17 -13.83
N GLY A 89 -20.97 1.74 -13.62
CA GLY A 89 -21.69 2.03 -12.38
C GLY A 89 -21.37 1.04 -11.26
N ILE A 90 -21.10 1.58 -10.06
CA ILE A 90 -21.02 0.83 -8.80
C ILE A 90 -22.00 1.45 -7.82
N VAL A 91 -22.88 0.65 -7.25
CA VAL A 91 -23.93 1.11 -6.32
C VAL A 91 -23.59 0.68 -4.89
N GLY A 92 -23.73 1.61 -3.95
CA GLY A 92 -23.54 1.37 -2.51
C GLY A 92 -24.86 1.36 -1.77
N LEU A 93 -25.25 0.21 -1.20
CA LEU A 93 -26.45 0.06 -0.39
C LEU A 93 -26.11 -0.23 1.07
N GLY A 94 -26.97 0.22 1.97
CA GLY A 94 -26.80 -0.06 3.39
C GLY A 94 -27.54 0.94 4.27
N SER A 95 -27.21 0.92 5.55
CA SER A 95 -27.82 1.82 6.53
C SER A 95 -27.00 3.12 6.72
N SER A 96 -26.98 3.68 7.93
CA SER A 96 -26.32 4.93 8.29
C SER A 96 -24.82 4.97 7.99
N THR A 97 -24.10 3.86 8.10
CA THR A 97 -22.67 3.81 7.72
C THR A 97 -22.47 3.97 6.21
N THR A 98 -23.37 3.45 5.37
CA THR A 98 -23.33 3.67 3.91
C THR A 98 -23.81 5.07 3.55
N ALA A 99 -24.92 5.51 4.15
CA ALA A 99 -25.46 6.86 3.91
C ALA A 99 -24.46 7.95 4.32
N ALA A 100 -23.89 7.80 5.53
CA ALA A 100 -22.92 8.68 6.18
C ALA A 100 -23.29 10.16 6.02
N GLU A 101 -24.57 10.49 6.23
CA GLU A 101 -25.17 11.79 5.95
C GLU A 101 -24.52 12.93 6.76
N ASN A 102 -23.97 12.61 7.93
CA ASN A 102 -23.28 13.55 8.82
C ASN A 102 -21.83 13.87 8.38
N LEU A 103 -21.31 13.21 7.33
CA LEU A 103 -19.97 13.45 6.81
C LEU A 103 -20.02 14.15 5.45
N GLU A 104 -18.99 14.96 5.19
CA GLU A 104 -18.73 15.46 3.84
C GLU A 104 -18.66 14.29 2.86
N VAL A 105 -19.28 14.44 1.68
CA VAL A 105 -19.41 13.34 0.69
C VAL A 105 -18.06 12.69 0.40
N LYS A 106 -16.98 13.48 0.29
CA LYS A 106 -15.62 12.98 0.01
C LYS A 106 -14.99 12.15 1.15
N SER A 107 -15.50 12.23 2.36
CA SER A 107 -14.99 11.53 3.54
C SER A 107 -15.71 10.19 3.80
N ARG A 108 -16.85 9.96 3.14
CA ARG A 108 -17.62 8.71 3.29
C ARG A 108 -16.83 7.53 2.71
N TYR A 109 -16.85 6.37 3.37
CA TYR A 109 -16.07 5.21 2.92
C TYR A 109 -16.39 4.83 1.47
N PHE A 110 -17.66 4.93 1.06
CA PHE A 110 -18.05 4.55 -0.30
C PHE A 110 -17.47 5.52 -1.33
N SER A 111 -17.40 6.81 -1.01
CA SER A 111 -16.73 7.81 -1.85
C SER A 111 -15.22 7.58 -1.92
N LEU A 112 -14.60 7.27 -0.79
CA LEU A 112 -13.18 6.93 -0.72
C LEU A 112 -12.87 5.63 -1.47
N LEU A 113 -13.76 4.64 -1.40
CA LEU A 113 -13.66 3.39 -2.15
C LEU A 113 -13.70 3.67 -3.66
N ILE A 114 -14.67 4.43 -4.13
CA ILE A 114 -14.78 4.78 -5.56
C ILE A 114 -13.56 5.56 -6.02
N LYS A 115 -13.08 6.52 -5.21
CA LYS A 115 -11.82 7.24 -5.47
C LYS A 115 -10.62 6.30 -5.57
N ASN A 116 -10.52 5.30 -4.69
CA ASN A 116 -9.43 4.32 -4.72
C ASN A 116 -9.51 3.43 -5.98
N LEU A 117 -10.73 3.02 -6.38
CA LEU A 117 -10.94 2.25 -7.62
C LEU A 117 -10.59 3.09 -8.86
N GLN A 118 -11.03 4.34 -8.92
CA GLN A 118 -10.69 5.33 -9.95
C GLN A 118 -9.17 5.52 -10.08
N ALA A 119 -8.47 5.67 -8.95
CA ALA A 119 -7.02 5.78 -8.94
C ALA A 119 -6.31 4.51 -9.48
N ALA A 120 -6.81 3.33 -9.13
CA ALA A 120 -6.28 2.07 -9.64
C ALA A 120 -6.62 1.83 -11.12
N TYR A 121 -7.72 2.42 -11.58
CA TYR A 121 -8.30 2.21 -12.89
C TYR A 121 -8.71 3.55 -13.52
N PRO A 122 -7.74 4.41 -13.89
CA PRO A 122 -8.06 5.70 -14.46
C PRO A 122 -8.74 5.53 -15.83
N SER A 123 -9.70 6.40 -16.12
CA SER A 123 -10.43 6.47 -17.40
C SER A 123 -9.57 6.98 -18.57
N GLY A 124 -8.48 7.70 -18.26
CA GLY A 124 -7.61 8.35 -19.25
C GLY A 124 -8.11 9.71 -19.76
N SER A 125 -9.35 10.11 -19.44
CA SER A 125 -9.95 11.38 -19.89
C SER A 125 -9.84 12.54 -18.89
N GLY A 126 -9.19 12.31 -17.74
CA GLY A 126 -8.90 13.34 -16.71
C GLY A 126 -10.11 13.85 -15.92
N ALA A 127 -11.34 13.41 -16.22
CA ALA A 127 -12.57 13.86 -15.59
C ALA A 127 -13.43 12.69 -15.09
N GLU A 128 -12.97 12.01 -14.04
CA GLU A 128 -13.78 11.01 -13.34
C GLU A 128 -14.72 11.69 -12.35
N SER A 129 -16.00 11.30 -12.37
CA SER A 129 -17.03 11.95 -11.53
C SER A 129 -16.91 11.51 -10.08
N VAL A 130 -17.16 12.46 -9.17
CA VAL A 130 -17.43 12.18 -7.75
C VAL A 130 -18.71 11.33 -7.64
N VAL A 131 -18.80 10.54 -6.57
CA VAL A 131 -19.98 9.74 -6.19
C VAL A 131 -21.25 10.60 -6.16
N GLY A 132 -22.29 10.17 -6.89
CA GLY A 132 -23.63 10.74 -6.77
C GLY A 132 -24.33 10.26 -5.49
N THR A 133 -25.00 11.16 -4.78
CA THR A 133 -25.78 10.82 -3.57
C THR A 133 -27.18 10.32 -3.94
N ASN A 134 -27.93 9.86 -2.94
CA ASN A 134 -29.28 9.27 -3.02
C ASN A 134 -30.26 9.97 -3.98
N SER A 135 -30.10 11.28 -4.21
CA SER A 135 -30.98 12.11 -5.04
C SER A 135 -30.63 12.12 -6.51
N ASP A 136 -29.36 11.90 -6.86
CA ASP A 136 -28.90 12.23 -8.20
C ASP A 136 -29.39 11.20 -9.22
N GLY A 137 -29.37 9.89 -8.89
CA GLY A 137 -29.99 8.77 -9.62
C GLY A 137 -29.69 8.62 -11.12
N ALA A 138 -29.02 9.61 -11.70
CA ALA A 138 -28.91 9.85 -13.11
C ALA A 138 -27.68 9.13 -13.61
N LYS A 139 -27.91 8.23 -14.56
CA LYS A 139 -26.85 7.48 -15.21
C LYS A 139 -25.82 8.44 -15.80
N LYS A 140 -24.58 8.35 -15.32
CA LYS A 140 -23.46 9.06 -15.91
C LYS A 140 -23.17 8.47 -17.30
N THR A 141 -22.96 9.33 -18.28
CA THR A 141 -22.74 8.95 -19.68
C THR A 141 -21.27 8.95 -20.09
N ARG A 142 -20.40 9.55 -19.27
CA ARG A 142 -18.97 9.67 -19.56
C ARG A 142 -18.22 8.38 -19.21
N PRO A 143 -17.17 8.01 -19.97
CA PRO A 143 -16.30 6.88 -19.60
C PRO A 143 -15.72 7.02 -18.19
N GLY A 144 -15.54 5.90 -17.50
CA GLY A 144 -14.89 5.83 -16.20
C GLY A 144 -15.73 5.10 -15.15
N ILE A 145 -15.19 4.98 -13.94
CA ILE A 145 -15.89 4.38 -12.80
C ILE A 145 -16.74 5.45 -12.11
N HIS A 146 -18.02 5.16 -11.87
CA HIS A 146 -18.97 6.07 -11.22
C HIS A 146 -19.64 5.39 -10.04
N GLY A 147 -19.56 6.04 -8.87
CA GLY A 147 -20.24 5.58 -7.67
C GLY A 147 -21.63 6.20 -7.50
N TYR A 148 -22.59 5.40 -7.03
CA TYR A 148 -23.92 5.85 -6.65
C TYR A 148 -24.23 5.37 -5.24
N ASN A 149 -24.29 6.29 -4.29
CA ASN A 149 -24.62 5.96 -2.91
C ASN A 149 -26.14 6.02 -2.73
N PHE A 150 -26.74 4.89 -2.33
CA PHE A 150 -28.17 4.72 -2.11
C PHE A 150 -28.49 4.37 -0.63
N GLY A 151 -27.53 4.51 0.28
CA GLY A 151 -27.68 4.17 1.70
C GLY A 151 -28.77 4.99 2.41
N VAL A 152 -29.43 4.39 3.40
CA VAL A 152 -30.52 5.01 4.16
C VAL A 152 -30.27 4.87 5.66
N SER A 153 -30.09 5.98 6.36
CA SER A 153 -29.87 5.95 7.80
C SER A 153 -31.01 5.25 8.55
N GLY A 154 -30.67 4.46 9.58
CA GLY A 154 -31.64 3.85 10.50
C GLY A 154 -32.35 2.58 9.99
N THR A 155 -32.17 2.18 8.74
CA THR A 155 -32.84 0.99 8.18
C THR A 155 -32.20 -0.34 8.60
N THR A 156 -32.97 -1.42 8.43
CA THR A 156 -32.60 -2.82 8.62
C THR A 156 -32.54 -3.55 7.28
N SER A 157 -32.30 -4.87 7.29
CA SER A 157 -32.41 -5.71 6.09
C SER A 157 -33.79 -5.67 5.44
N ALA A 158 -34.85 -5.32 6.17
CA ALA A 158 -36.22 -5.29 5.65
C ALA A 158 -36.47 -4.08 4.73
N ASP A 159 -35.84 -2.93 4.98
CA ASP A 159 -36.28 -1.63 4.47
C ASP A 159 -35.16 -0.68 4.01
N TYR A 160 -33.90 -1.16 3.92
CA TYR A 160 -32.81 -0.36 3.34
C TYR A 160 -32.95 -0.08 1.83
N LEU A 161 -33.97 -0.64 1.18
CA LEU A 161 -34.33 -0.44 -0.22
C LEU A 161 -35.85 -0.25 -0.38
N THR A 162 -36.22 0.37 -1.49
CA THR A 162 -37.62 0.48 -1.95
C THR A 162 -37.71 0.04 -3.42
N ASP A 163 -38.90 -0.31 -3.89
CA ASP A 163 -39.09 -0.72 -5.28
C ASP A 163 -38.77 0.41 -6.29
N SER A 164 -38.98 1.66 -5.88
CA SER A 164 -38.53 2.84 -6.65
C SER A 164 -36.99 2.86 -6.79
N LYS A 165 -36.25 2.61 -5.71
CA LYS A 165 -34.78 2.51 -5.77
C LYS A 165 -34.33 1.32 -6.61
N VAL A 166 -34.99 0.17 -6.51
CA VAL A 166 -34.70 -1.00 -7.38
C VAL A 166 -34.84 -0.62 -8.86
N THR A 167 -35.91 0.11 -9.21
CA THR A 167 -36.13 0.59 -10.58
C THR A 167 -35.03 1.54 -11.04
N MET A 168 -34.65 2.51 -10.20
CA MET A 168 -33.56 3.45 -10.49
C MET A 168 -32.22 2.71 -10.68
N ILE A 169 -31.90 1.76 -9.80
CA ILE A 169 -30.67 0.96 -9.90
C ILE A 169 -30.66 0.11 -11.18
N GLY A 170 -31.80 -0.47 -11.55
CA GLY A 170 -31.95 -1.18 -12.83
C GLY A 170 -31.60 -0.30 -14.03
N ALA A 171 -32.08 0.95 -14.03
CA ALA A 171 -31.78 1.92 -15.09
C ALA A 171 -30.29 2.33 -15.17
N LEU A 172 -29.57 2.32 -14.03
CA LEU A 172 -28.13 2.54 -14.00
C LEU A 172 -27.35 1.40 -14.68
N ASN A 173 -27.89 0.18 -14.64
CA ASN A 173 -27.25 -1.05 -15.11
C ASN A 173 -25.80 -1.23 -14.55
N PRO A 174 -25.62 -1.26 -13.23
CA PRO A 174 -24.30 -1.30 -12.60
C PRO A 174 -23.58 -2.63 -12.83
N ARG A 175 -22.26 -2.64 -12.61
CA ARG A 175 -21.45 -3.87 -12.59
C ARG A 175 -21.28 -4.46 -11.21
N ALA A 176 -21.53 -3.66 -10.18
CA ALA A 176 -21.51 -4.11 -8.81
C ALA A 176 -22.54 -3.35 -7.95
N VAL A 177 -23.15 -4.07 -7.02
CA VAL A 177 -24.01 -3.54 -5.96
C VAL A 177 -23.47 -4.04 -4.63
N THR A 178 -23.05 -3.13 -3.75
CA THR A 178 -22.65 -3.50 -2.38
C THR A 178 -23.86 -3.46 -1.45
N HIS A 179 -23.91 -4.39 -0.50
CA HIS A 179 -24.91 -4.48 0.55
C HIS A 179 -24.20 -4.48 1.89
N MET A 180 -24.24 -3.36 2.60
CA MET A 180 -23.68 -3.22 3.95
C MET A 180 -24.80 -2.84 4.94
N VAL A 181 -25.54 -3.86 5.35
CA VAL A 181 -26.68 -3.78 6.28
C VAL A 181 -26.53 -4.90 7.31
N GLY A 182 -27.16 -4.77 8.49
CA GLY A 182 -27.06 -5.76 9.57
C GLY A 182 -26.76 -5.16 10.94
N SER A 183 -26.11 -4.00 11.01
CA SER A 183 -25.81 -3.35 12.30
C SER A 183 -27.08 -2.99 13.10
N ASN A 184 -28.13 -2.52 12.41
CA ASN A 184 -29.43 -2.28 13.04
C ASN A 184 -30.22 -3.57 13.24
N ASP A 185 -30.12 -4.56 12.35
CA ASP A 185 -30.71 -5.88 12.55
C ASP A 185 -30.20 -6.53 13.84
N PHE A 186 -28.89 -6.45 14.09
CA PHE A 186 -28.24 -6.85 15.33
C PHE A 186 -28.76 -6.07 16.54
N ALA A 187 -28.88 -4.74 16.44
CA ALA A 187 -29.42 -3.89 17.49
C ALA A 187 -30.90 -4.17 17.81
N TYR A 188 -31.70 -4.53 16.81
CA TYR A 188 -33.12 -4.83 16.94
C TYR A 188 -33.44 -6.32 17.09
N MET A 189 -32.41 -7.18 17.15
CA MET A 189 -32.57 -8.63 17.34
C MET A 189 -33.42 -9.30 16.27
N VAL A 190 -33.24 -8.88 15.01
CA VAL A 190 -33.91 -9.52 13.88
C VAL A 190 -33.49 -11.00 13.82
N PRO A 191 -34.43 -11.96 13.75
CA PRO A 191 -34.08 -13.36 13.65
C PRO A 191 -33.18 -13.63 12.43
N LEU A 192 -32.13 -14.44 12.59
CA LEU A 192 -31.15 -14.74 11.53
C LEU A 192 -31.81 -15.23 10.23
N ALA A 193 -32.86 -16.06 10.35
CA ALA A 193 -33.63 -16.54 9.20
C ALA A 193 -34.36 -15.40 8.47
N THR A 194 -34.94 -14.44 9.21
CA THR A 194 -35.58 -13.24 8.66
C THR A 194 -34.56 -12.33 7.98
N TYR A 195 -33.40 -12.12 8.61
CA TYR A 195 -32.29 -11.37 8.02
C TYR A 195 -31.85 -11.99 6.68
N LYS A 196 -31.68 -13.32 6.63
CA LYS A 196 -31.36 -14.07 5.41
C LYS A 196 -32.42 -13.87 4.33
N SER A 197 -33.70 -14.10 4.66
CA SER A 197 -34.80 -14.00 3.69
C SER A 197 -34.95 -12.59 3.11
N ASN A 198 -34.79 -11.56 3.95
CA ASN A 198 -34.88 -10.17 3.52
C ASN A 198 -33.79 -9.83 2.50
N LEU A 199 -32.54 -10.21 2.76
CA LEU A 199 -31.42 -9.96 1.84
C LEU A 199 -31.61 -10.68 0.50
N ILE A 200 -31.97 -11.96 0.53
CA ILE A 200 -32.24 -12.74 -0.68
C ILE A 200 -33.37 -12.12 -1.51
N SER A 201 -34.44 -11.66 -0.86
CA SER A 201 -35.56 -10.99 -1.53
C SER A 201 -35.10 -9.75 -2.31
N TRP A 202 -34.30 -8.89 -1.68
CA TRP A 202 -33.76 -7.68 -2.33
C TRP A 202 -32.77 -7.99 -3.46
N ILE A 203 -31.88 -8.96 -3.26
CA ILE A 203 -30.95 -9.43 -4.30
C ILE A 203 -31.75 -9.92 -5.52
N ASN A 204 -32.79 -10.74 -5.32
CA ASN A 204 -33.62 -11.24 -6.42
C ASN A 204 -34.38 -10.12 -7.15
N LYS A 205 -34.90 -9.12 -6.43
CA LYS A 205 -35.52 -7.95 -7.05
C LYS A 205 -34.53 -7.17 -7.94
N LEU A 206 -33.30 -6.98 -7.47
CA LEU A 206 -32.25 -6.30 -8.24
C LEU A 206 -31.78 -7.13 -9.45
N ARG A 207 -31.62 -8.45 -9.30
CA ARG A 207 -31.31 -9.36 -10.43
C ARG A 207 -32.32 -9.23 -11.56
N ASN A 208 -33.60 -9.10 -11.22
CA ASN A 208 -34.67 -8.94 -12.22
C ASN A 208 -34.68 -7.54 -12.85
N ALA A 209 -34.24 -6.51 -12.11
CA ALA A 209 -34.26 -5.13 -12.57
C ALA A 209 -33.01 -4.72 -13.38
N ILE A 210 -31.85 -5.34 -13.11
CA ILE A 210 -30.58 -5.00 -13.76
C ILE A 210 -30.41 -5.84 -15.04
N PRO A 211 -30.39 -5.23 -16.22
CA PRO A 211 -30.41 -5.98 -17.49
C PRO A 211 -29.07 -6.61 -17.85
N GLY A 212 -27.95 -6.14 -17.30
CA GLY A 212 -26.60 -6.62 -17.59
C GLY A 212 -25.97 -7.45 -16.47
N PRO A 213 -24.81 -8.07 -16.72
CA PRO A 213 -24.04 -8.74 -15.68
C PRO A 213 -23.68 -7.78 -14.54
N CYS A 214 -24.00 -8.21 -13.32
CA CYS A 214 -23.77 -7.48 -12.08
C CYS A 214 -23.37 -8.45 -10.96
N VAL A 215 -22.42 -8.07 -10.12
CA VAL A 215 -22.09 -8.79 -8.88
C VAL A 215 -22.74 -8.11 -7.67
N HIS A 216 -23.31 -8.90 -6.77
CA HIS A 216 -23.77 -8.47 -5.46
C HIS A 216 -22.69 -8.74 -4.42
N ILE A 217 -22.27 -7.71 -3.70
CA ILE A 217 -21.18 -7.78 -2.73
C ILE A 217 -21.77 -7.61 -1.32
N LEU A 218 -21.81 -8.68 -0.55
CA LEU A 218 -22.23 -8.68 0.84
C LEU A 218 -21.06 -8.28 1.73
N ILE A 219 -21.17 -7.16 2.44
CA ILE A 219 -20.10 -6.63 3.29
C ILE A 219 -20.48 -6.81 4.76
N HIS A 220 -19.68 -7.60 5.48
CA HIS A 220 -19.74 -7.65 6.94
C HIS A 220 -18.75 -6.65 7.53
N ALA A 221 -19.28 -5.64 8.23
CA ALA A 221 -18.54 -4.50 8.75
C ALA A 221 -18.19 -4.65 10.23
N HIS A 222 -17.69 -3.57 10.84
CA HIS A 222 -17.39 -3.50 12.27
C HIS A 222 -18.62 -3.76 13.15
N GLU A 223 -18.39 -4.30 14.33
CA GLU A 223 -19.41 -4.47 15.37
C GLU A 223 -19.64 -3.13 16.10
N ARG A 224 -20.91 -2.85 16.44
CA ARG A 224 -21.28 -1.72 17.32
C ARG A 224 -21.13 -2.12 18.80
N TYR A 225 -20.75 -1.19 19.67
CA TYR A 225 -20.53 -1.43 21.11
C TYR A 225 -21.40 -0.58 22.04
N ASP A 226 -22.45 0.02 21.51
CA ASP A 226 -23.48 0.72 22.30
C ASP A 226 -24.38 -0.23 23.11
N TYR A 227 -24.24 -1.55 22.95
CA TYR A 227 -25.03 -2.54 23.68
C TYR A 227 -24.17 -3.48 24.53
N PRO A 228 -24.58 -3.77 25.78
CA PRO A 228 -23.91 -4.74 26.63
C PRO A 228 -24.18 -6.18 26.15
N THR A 229 -23.17 -7.05 26.28
CA THR A 229 -23.29 -8.50 26.13
C THR A 229 -23.83 -9.14 27.42
N PRO A 230 -24.63 -10.23 27.36
CA PRO A 230 -24.91 -11.06 26.19
C PRO A 230 -26.18 -10.67 25.41
N ARG A 231 -26.15 -10.90 24.09
CA ARG A 231 -27.34 -10.80 23.21
C ARG A 231 -27.76 -12.19 22.76
N ARG A 232 -29.04 -12.38 22.42
CA ARG A 232 -29.56 -13.65 21.85
C ARG A 232 -28.85 -14.04 20.54
N HIS A 233 -28.43 -13.08 19.74
CA HIS A 233 -27.62 -13.29 18.55
C HIS A 233 -26.30 -12.56 18.66
N LYS A 234 -25.20 -13.23 18.30
CA LYS A 234 -23.86 -12.64 18.22
C LYS A 234 -23.64 -11.99 16.86
N TRP A 235 -22.76 -10.99 16.80
CA TRP A 235 -22.44 -10.31 15.54
C TRP A 235 -21.93 -11.29 14.47
N ASP A 236 -21.11 -12.27 14.85
CA ASP A 236 -20.59 -13.31 13.95
C ASP A 236 -21.67 -14.28 13.39
N GLU A 237 -22.85 -14.34 14.00
CA GLU A 237 -23.94 -15.13 13.43
C GLU A 237 -24.53 -14.44 12.19
N TYR A 238 -24.61 -13.10 12.18
CA TYR A 238 -24.97 -12.34 10.99
C TYR A 238 -23.90 -12.47 9.89
N ARG A 239 -22.62 -12.53 10.27
CA ARG A 239 -21.51 -12.84 9.36
C ARG A 239 -21.73 -14.19 8.65
N SER A 240 -22.07 -15.20 9.44
CA SER A 240 -22.29 -16.57 8.96
C SER A 240 -23.46 -16.64 7.98
N VAL A 241 -24.54 -15.89 8.23
CA VAL A 241 -25.65 -15.77 7.27
C VAL A 241 -25.21 -15.16 5.93
N LEU A 242 -24.37 -14.11 5.94
CA LEU A 242 -23.87 -13.52 4.70
C LEU A 242 -22.96 -14.47 3.92
N GLN A 243 -22.14 -15.25 4.62
CA GLN A 243 -21.33 -16.31 4.02
C GLN A 243 -22.20 -17.39 3.37
N GLU A 244 -23.25 -17.83 4.07
CA GLU A 244 -24.22 -18.80 3.58
C GLU A 244 -24.91 -18.32 2.30
N ILE A 245 -25.42 -17.07 2.28
CA ILE A 245 -26.04 -16.49 1.07
C ILE A 245 -25.05 -16.50 -0.10
N SER A 246 -23.80 -16.07 0.11
CA SER A 246 -22.78 -16.06 -0.94
C SER A 246 -22.43 -17.46 -1.43
N ALA A 247 -22.34 -18.45 -0.54
CA ALA A 247 -22.08 -19.85 -0.91
C ALA A 247 -23.22 -20.42 -1.76
N GLU A 248 -24.47 -20.19 -1.36
CA GLU A 248 -25.67 -20.62 -2.09
C GLU A 248 -25.88 -19.89 -3.43
N ASN A 249 -25.25 -18.71 -3.59
CA ASN A 249 -25.42 -17.83 -4.76
C ASN A 249 -24.07 -17.45 -5.40
N SER A 250 -23.12 -18.39 -5.42
CA SER A 250 -21.72 -18.14 -5.80
C SER A 250 -21.50 -17.65 -7.24
N ARG A 251 -22.52 -17.75 -8.11
CA ARG A 251 -22.47 -17.24 -9.49
C ARG A 251 -22.30 -15.73 -9.54
N ASP A 252 -23.01 -14.99 -8.69
CA ASP A 252 -23.13 -13.53 -8.76
C ASP A 252 -23.19 -12.86 -7.39
N VAL A 253 -23.08 -13.60 -6.27
CA VAL A 253 -23.00 -13.04 -4.91
C VAL A 253 -21.66 -13.37 -4.26
N VAL A 254 -20.93 -12.34 -3.85
CA VAL A 254 -19.66 -12.47 -3.14
C VAL A 254 -19.75 -11.93 -1.71
N PHE A 255 -19.20 -12.67 -0.77
CA PHE A 255 -19.00 -12.23 0.60
C PHE A 255 -17.62 -11.58 0.80
N ILE A 256 -17.61 -10.45 1.52
CA ILE A 256 -16.44 -9.74 2.00
C ILE A 256 -16.60 -9.45 3.49
N ASP A 257 -15.58 -9.80 4.27
CA ASP A 257 -15.51 -9.51 5.70
C ASP A 257 -14.39 -8.50 5.96
N VAL A 258 -14.74 -7.39 6.59
CA VAL A 258 -13.77 -6.40 7.09
C VAL A 258 -13.79 -6.31 8.62
N SER A 259 -14.67 -7.06 9.30
CA SER A 259 -14.87 -6.99 10.76
C SER A 259 -13.62 -7.40 11.55
N GLU A 260 -12.89 -8.41 11.07
CA GLU A 260 -11.69 -8.93 11.74
C GLU A 260 -10.58 -7.87 11.82
N GLN A 261 -10.46 -7.01 10.81
CA GLN A 261 -9.48 -5.92 10.83
C GLN A 261 -9.85 -4.85 11.85
N TYR A 262 -11.14 -4.62 12.09
CA TYR A 262 -11.60 -3.76 13.17
C TYR A 262 -11.35 -4.38 14.55
N ARG A 263 -11.56 -5.70 14.71
CA ARG A 263 -11.19 -6.44 15.93
C ARG A 263 -9.71 -6.37 16.23
N ALA A 264 -8.87 -6.53 15.21
CA ALA A 264 -7.42 -6.46 15.35
C ALA A 264 -6.93 -5.10 15.87
N VAL A 265 -7.68 -4.02 15.62
CA VAL A 265 -7.37 -2.68 16.13
C VAL A 265 -8.16 -2.31 17.38
N GLY A 266 -8.83 -3.27 18.02
CA GLY A 266 -9.50 -3.09 19.31
C GLY A 266 -10.98 -2.72 19.24
N ILE A 267 -11.66 -2.81 18.10
CA ILE A 267 -13.11 -2.58 17.97
C ILE A 267 -13.84 -3.93 18.03
N PRO A 268 -14.85 -4.11 18.90
CA PRO A 268 -15.66 -3.04 19.47
C PRO A 268 -15.33 -2.76 20.95
N SER A 269 -14.09 -2.99 21.38
CA SER A 269 -13.67 -2.89 22.78
C SER A 269 -13.07 -1.52 23.11
N SER A 270 -11.75 -1.37 22.98
CA SER A 270 -11.01 -0.19 23.45
C SER A 270 -10.94 0.96 22.45
N ASP A 271 -11.13 0.69 21.15
CA ASP A 271 -10.94 1.65 20.04
C ASP A 271 -9.77 2.65 20.26
N PRO A 272 -8.53 2.14 20.48
CA PRO A 272 -7.36 2.97 20.82
C PRO A 272 -6.97 3.94 19.70
N LEU A 273 -7.47 3.72 18.48
CA LEU A 273 -7.20 4.56 17.31
C LEU A 273 -8.33 5.56 17.02
N ALA A 274 -9.37 5.60 17.87
CA ALA A 274 -10.53 6.48 17.72
C ALA A 274 -11.13 6.41 16.30
N LEU A 275 -11.38 5.20 15.80
CA LEU A 275 -12.00 4.99 14.50
C LEU A 275 -13.53 5.14 14.55
N MET A 276 -14.12 5.10 15.76
CA MET A 276 -15.55 5.18 16.00
C MET A 276 -15.95 6.50 16.67
N HIS A 277 -17.17 6.96 16.40
CA HIS A 277 -17.77 8.08 17.11
C HIS A 277 -18.12 7.70 18.55
N GLU A 278 -18.39 8.73 19.37
CA GLU A 278 -18.79 8.57 20.77
C GLU A 278 -20.11 7.78 20.93
N ASP A 279 -20.93 7.77 19.87
CA ASP A 279 -22.16 6.97 19.82
C ASP A 279 -21.92 5.47 19.70
N ARG A 280 -20.66 5.04 19.49
CA ARG A 280 -20.25 3.63 19.43
C ARG A 280 -20.88 2.81 18.31
N ILE A 281 -21.43 3.49 17.31
CA ILE A 281 -22.16 2.91 16.17
C ILE A 281 -21.49 3.34 14.86
N HIS A 282 -21.21 4.63 14.72
CA HIS A 282 -20.75 5.22 13.47
C HIS A 282 -19.23 5.37 13.44
N LEU A 283 -18.65 5.27 12.26
CA LEU A 283 -17.23 5.48 12.03
C LEU A 283 -16.92 6.98 11.94
N ARG A 284 -15.78 7.40 12.48
CA ARG A 284 -15.17 8.69 12.15
C ARG A 284 -14.56 8.65 10.74
N ASP A 285 -14.08 9.78 10.26
CA ASP A 285 -13.34 9.90 8.99
C ASP A 285 -12.21 8.85 8.87
N SER A 286 -11.44 8.63 9.95
CA SER A 286 -10.38 7.62 10.01
C SER A 286 -10.91 6.19 9.84
N GLY A 287 -12.06 5.88 10.46
CA GLY A 287 -12.73 4.60 10.32
C GLY A 287 -13.27 4.38 8.90
N HIS A 288 -13.87 5.41 8.28
CA HIS A 288 -14.31 5.34 6.89
C HIS A 288 -13.14 5.16 5.92
N LEU A 289 -12.00 5.81 6.17
CA LEU A 289 -10.78 5.62 5.39
C LEU A 289 -10.24 4.20 5.50
N LEU A 290 -10.19 3.63 6.71
CA LEU A 290 -9.78 2.23 6.90
C LEU A 290 -10.68 1.28 6.10
N MET A 291 -12.01 1.44 6.20
CA MET A 291 -12.97 0.62 5.46
C MET A 291 -12.74 0.67 3.95
N ALA A 292 -12.56 1.87 3.39
CA ALA A 292 -12.30 2.04 1.97
C ALA A 292 -10.98 1.38 1.53
N ASN A 293 -9.94 1.48 2.35
CA ASN A 293 -8.63 0.87 2.08
C ASN A 293 -8.65 -0.66 2.18
N LEU A 294 -9.50 -1.23 3.03
CA LEU A 294 -9.69 -2.68 3.11
C LEU A 294 -10.50 -3.20 1.92
N LEU A 295 -11.56 -2.49 1.52
CA LEU A 295 -12.45 -2.93 0.45
C LEU A 295 -11.82 -2.82 -0.94
N ALA A 296 -11.08 -1.74 -1.24
CA ALA A 296 -10.59 -1.51 -2.61
C ALA A 296 -9.74 -2.69 -3.17
N PRO A 297 -8.75 -3.23 -2.44
CA PRO A 297 -8.01 -4.42 -2.90
C PRO A 297 -8.88 -5.65 -3.08
N MET A 298 -9.88 -5.85 -2.21
CA MET A 298 -10.80 -6.99 -2.30
C MET A 298 -11.74 -6.89 -3.51
N LEU A 299 -11.93 -5.69 -4.04
CA LEU A 299 -12.71 -5.43 -5.26
C LEU A 299 -11.85 -5.33 -6.52
N GLY A 300 -10.59 -5.74 -6.44
CA GLY A 300 -9.72 -5.85 -7.60
C GLY A 300 -8.88 -4.61 -7.86
N ALA A 301 -9.04 -3.50 -7.13
CA ALA A 301 -8.00 -2.46 -7.12
C ALA A 301 -6.78 -3.02 -6.41
N ALA A 302 -6.02 -3.85 -7.15
CA ALA A 302 -4.71 -4.32 -6.75
C ALA A 302 -4.02 -3.13 -6.13
N SER A 303 -3.66 -3.29 -4.86
CA SER A 303 -3.13 -2.20 -4.06
C SER A 303 -2.17 -1.41 -4.95
N LEU A 304 -2.36 -0.10 -5.07
CA LEU A 304 -1.31 0.77 -5.64
C LEU A 304 -0.11 0.85 -4.67
N VAL A 305 0.01 -0.06 -3.69
CA VAL A 305 1.33 -0.61 -3.39
C VAL A 305 1.84 -1.16 -4.70
N ALA A 306 2.69 -0.36 -5.38
CA ALA A 306 3.41 -0.68 -6.60
C ALA A 306 3.44 -2.18 -6.81
N PRO A 307 2.93 -2.67 -7.97
CA PRO A 307 2.47 -4.05 -8.19
C PRO A 307 3.35 -4.92 -7.34
N ALA A 308 2.78 -5.62 -6.35
CA ALA A 308 3.55 -6.53 -5.51
C ALA A 308 4.49 -7.22 -6.48
N VAL A 309 5.76 -6.81 -6.43
CA VAL A 309 6.78 -7.40 -7.28
C VAL A 309 6.52 -8.87 -7.02
N PRO A 310 6.37 -9.72 -8.08
CA PRO A 310 6.22 -11.15 -7.85
C PRO A 310 7.17 -11.49 -6.72
N VAL A 311 6.75 -12.32 -5.75
CA VAL A 311 7.60 -12.69 -4.61
C VAL A 311 8.77 -13.53 -5.16
N GLY A 312 9.59 -12.92 -6.00
CA GLY A 312 10.90 -13.25 -6.44
C GLY A 312 11.76 -12.40 -5.53
N ASN A 313 12.18 -13.03 -4.45
CA ASN A 313 13.05 -12.54 -3.42
C ASN A 313 12.54 -11.29 -2.67
N PRO A 314 12.76 -11.20 -1.35
CA PRO A 314 12.64 -9.91 -0.66
C PRO A 314 13.46 -8.91 -1.47
N VAL A 315 12.83 -7.81 -1.91
CA VAL A 315 13.57 -6.72 -2.56
C VAL A 315 14.61 -6.28 -1.56
N HIS A 316 15.87 -6.68 -1.81
CA HIS A 316 16.96 -6.46 -0.89
C HIS A 316 17.23 -4.96 -0.90
N ARG A 317 16.64 -4.25 0.07
CA ARG A 317 16.92 -2.83 0.30
C ARG A 317 18.37 -2.74 0.73
N LEU A 318 19.21 -2.25 -0.17
CA LEU A 318 20.62 -2.03 0.11
C LEU A 318 20.80 -0.94 1.14
N VAL A 319 19.97 0.10 1.01
CA VAL A 319 19.90 1.22 1.94
C VAL A 319 18.44 1.50 2.28
N TYR A 320 18.16 1.72 3.55
CA TYR A 320 16.87 2.20 4.03
C TYR A 320 17.03 3.10 5.24
N ASP A 321 16.30 4.21 5.26
CA ASP A 321 16.22 5.11 6.41
C ASP A 321 14.80 5.68 6.54
N ASP A 322 14.14 5.38 7.64
CA ASP A 322 12.81 5.92 7.96
C ASP A 322 12.88 7.31 8.63
N PHE A 323 14.06 7.72 9.09
CA PHE A 323 14.31 8.94 9.85
C PHE A 323 13.49 9.12 11.13
N ARG A 324 12.93 8.04 11.71
CA ARG A 324 12.07 8.05 12.92
C ARG A 324 12.85 8.05 14.24
N ARG A 325 14.15 8.37 14.18
CA ARG A 325 15.01 8.54 15.35
C ARG A 325 14.74 9.90 16.04
N PRO A 326 15.17 10.10 17.31
CA PRO A 326 15.01 11.36 18.00
C PRO A 326 15.63 12.54 17.26
N ASP A 327 15.10 13.74 17.51
CA ASP A 327 15.61 14.98 16.92
C ASP A 327 17.12 15.15 17.19
N ALA A 328 17.87 15.49 16.14
CA ALA A 328 19.33 15.53 16.17
C ALA A 328 19.88 16.57 15.17
N SER A 329 21.04 17.14 15.48
CA SER A 329 21.71 18.13 14.61
C SER A 329 22.42 17.51 13.39
N THR A 330 22.46 16.18 13.29
CA THR A 330 23.04 15.43 12.17
C THR A 330 22.09 14.33 11.73
N LEU A 331 22.25 13.83 10.50
CA LEU A 331 21.49 12.66 10.05
C LEU A 331 21.98 11.38 10.74
N GLY A 332 23.30 11.21 10.98
CA GLY A 332 23.83 9.98 11.56
C GLY A 332 23.74 8.79 10.60
N THR A 333 23.44 7.62 11.13
CA THR A 333 23.40 6.36 10.38
C THR A 333 21.98 6.00 9.93
N ALA A 334 21.86 5.48 8.71
CA ALA A 334 20.62 4.91 8.19
C ALA A 334 20.19 3.66 8.97
N THR A 335 18.92 3.26 8.86
CA THR A 335 18.39 2.04 9.50
C THR A 335 19.15 0.78 9.07
N THR A 336 19.70 0.77 7.87
CA THR A 336 20.55 -0.32 7.33
C THR A 336 22.02 -0.26 7.74
N GLY A 337 22.42 0.73 8.55
CA GLY A 337 23.76 0.81 9.15
C GLY A 337 24.80 1.63 8.37
N GLN A 338 24.48 2.19 7.21
CA GLN A 338 25.39 3.08 6.48
C GLN A 338 25.27 4.52 6.98
N ASP A 339 26.40 5.22 7.06
CA ASP A 339 26.42 6.62 7.49
C ASP A 339 26.01 7.59 6.37
N TRP A 340 25.24 8.60 6.74
CA TRP A 340 24.97 9.74 5.86
C TRP A 340 26.18 10.67 5.81
N ILE A 341 26.56 11.03 4.59
CA ILE A 341 27.65 11.96 4.27
C ILE A 341 27.04 13.31 3.88
N ILE A 342 27.32 14.36 4.64
CA ILE A 342 26.88 15.72 4.29
C ILE A 342 27.88 16.30 3.30
N ALA A 343 27.56 16.24 2.00
CA ALA A 343 28.39 16.79 0.94
C ALA A 343 28.36 18.33 0.91
N SER A 344 27.23 18.93 1.28
CA SER A 344 27.07 20.37 1.48
C SER A 344 25.84 20.69 2.33
N GLY A 345 25.76 21.92 2.84
CA GLY A 345 24.63 22.41 3.63
C GLY A 345 24.62 21.89 5.06
N THR A 346 23.44 21.83 5.67
CA THR A 346 23.27 21.33 7.03
C THR A 346 21.97 20.55 7.14
N TYR A 347 22.08 19.32 7.65
CA TYR A 347 20.97 18.37 7.77
C TYR A 347 20.91 17.79 9.17
N GLY A 348 19.69 17.56 9.66
CA GLY A 348 19.42 16.93 10.94
C GLY A 348 18.12 16.13 10.92
N ILE A 349 17.75 15.58 12.07
CA ILE A 349 16.46 14.92 12.29
C ILE A 349 15.57 15.88 13.06
N ALA A 350 14.35 16.10 12.57
CA ALA A 350 13.36 16.94 13.25
C ALA A 350 11.92 16.51 12.92
N GLY A 351 11.20 16.07 13.95
CA GLY A 351 9.82 15.60 13.82
C GLY A 351 9.72 14.32 12.99
N ASN A 352 10.60 13.35 13.26
CA ASN A 352 10.68 12.04 12.61
C ASN A 352 10.93 12.10 11.09
N LYS A 353 11.73 13.08 10.64
CA LYS A 353 12.10 13.29 9.24
C LYS A 353 13.53 13.82 9.16
N ALA A 354 14.24 13.50 8.08
CA ALA A 354 15.40 14.27 7.69
C ALA A 354 14.95 15.69 7.32
N ARG A 355 15.64 16.69 7.83
CA ARG A 355 15.39 18.11 7.53
C ARG A 355 16.66 18.83 7.15
N VAL A 356 16.50 19.82 6.30
CA VAL A 356 17.55 20.72 5.87
C VAL A 356 17.42 22.05 6.63
N THR A 357 18.50 22.52 7.25
CA THR A 357 18.54 23.83 7.94
C THR A 357 19.40 24.85 7.20
N ALA A 358 20.22 24.38 6.24
CA ALA A 358 20.88 25.17 5.22
C ALA A 358 20.95 24.34 3.93
N GLY A 359 20.53 24.90 2.79
CA GLY A 359 20.45 24.19 1.51
C GLY A 359 21.75 23.47 1.15
N GLY A 360 21.66 22.27 0.58
CA GLY A 360 22.81 21.43 0.31
C GLY A 360 22.44 20.03 -0.16
N THR A 361 23.32 19.06 0.08
CA THR A 361 23.14 17.66 -0.34
C THR A 361 23.69 16.71 0.71
N ALA A 362 22.89 15.72 1.07
CA ALA A 362 23.28 14.59 1.91
C ALA A 362 23.27 13.32 1.05
N LEU A 363 24.35 12.55 1.13
CA LEU A 363 24.62 11.37 0.33
C LEU A 363 24.77 10.13 1.21
N ILE A 364 24.59 8.96 0.64
CA ILE A 364 24.79 7.67 1.29
C ILE A 364 25.34 6.67 0.27
N GLU A 365 26.28 5.83 0.70
CA GLU A 365 26.86 4.79 -0.15
C GLU A 365 25.91 3.61 -0.28
N THR A 366 25.58 3.24 -1.52
CA THR A 366 24.64 2.15 -1.80
C THR A 366 25.32 0.86 -2.21
N GLY A 367 26.60 0.93 -2.61
CA GLY A 367 27.39 -0.20 -3.12
C GLY A 367 26.98 -0.68 -4.52
N VAL A 368 25.94 -0.12 -5.13
CA VAL A 368 25.50 -0.48 -6.49
C VAL A 368 25.44 0.73 -7.39
N LYS A 369 25.73 0.48 -8.65
CA LYS A 369 25.70 1.50 -9.68
C LYS A 369 24.25 1.63 -10.21
N ASP A 370 23.66 0.52 -10.66
CA ASP A 370 22.29 0.51 -11.16
C ASP A 370 21.33 0.40 -9.97
N MET A 371 20.51 1.43 -9.81
CA MET A 371 19.79 1.69 -8.58
C MET A 371 18.37 2.20 -8.83
N ASP A 372 17.49 1.80 -7.92
CA ASP A 372 16.16 2.36 -7.77
C ASP A 372 16.08 3.07 -6.41
N VAL A 373 15.95 4.39 -6.45
CA VAL A 373 15.97 5.25 -5.27
C VAL A 373 14.61 5.89 -5.09
N SER A 374 14.08 5.86 -3.87
CA SER A 374 12.82 6.54 -3.54
C SER A 374 12.85 7.22 -2.19
N ALA A 375 12.04 8.27 -2.04
CA ALA A 375 11.79 8.92 -0.75
C ALA A 375 10.41 9.59 -0.74
N VAL A 376 9.82 9.70 0.45
CA VAL A 376 8.65 10.55 0.70
C VAL A 376 9.14 11.96 1.01
N ILE A 377 8.71 12.94 0.22
CA ILE A 377 9.03 14.36 0.43
C ILE A 377 7.79 15.08 0.94
N ALA A 378 7.84 15.58 2.17
CA ALA A 378 6.77 16.33 2.81
C ALA A 378 6.82 17.82 2.45
N ASN A 379 5.64 18.43 2.24
CA ASN A 379 5.45 19.85 1.93
C ASN A 379 6.37 20.38 0.81
N PRO A 380 6.41 19.76 -0.39
CA PRO A 380 7.30 20.20 -1.46
C PRO A 380 6.81 21.49 -2.15
N THR A 381 5.85 22.22 -1.57
CA THR A 381 5.33 23.49 -2.11
C THR A 381 6.39 24.58 -2.19
N VAL A 382 7.60 24.31 -1.69
CA VAL A 382 8.75 25.22 -1.70
C VAL A 382 9.98 24.53 -2.33
N GLN A 383 10.32 25.04 -3.50
CA GLN A 383 11.47 24.90 -4.42
C GLN A 383 12.61 23.87 -4.18
N THR A 384 13.03 23.21 -5.27
CA THR A 384 14.35 22.56 -5.49
C THR A 384 14.72 21.40 -4.57
N CYS A 385 13.73 20.83 -3.87
CA CYS A 385 13.90 19.59 -3.12
C CYS A 385 13.71 18.37 -4.01
N GLY A 386 14.43 17.29 -3.69
CA GLY A 386 14.44 16.09 -4.50
C GLY A 386 15.28 14.96 -3.93
N ILE A 387 15.48 13.95 -4.76
CA ILE A 387 16.40 12.84 -4.52
C ILE A 387 17.49 12.83 -5.59
N VAL A 388 18.68 12.37 -5.21
CA VAL A 388 19.85 12.31 -6.08
C VAL A 388 20.34 10.88 -6.25
N VAL A 389 20.90 10.60 -7.41
CA VAL A 389 21.52 9.34 -7.82
C VAL A 389 22.83 9.65 -8.53
N ARG A 390 23.76 8.69 -8.55
CA ARG A 390 25.07 8.84 -9.24
C ARG A 390 25.78 10.13 -8.80
N ALA A 391 25.82 10.39 -7.49
CA ALA A 391 26.45 11.58 -6.94
C ALA A 391 27.90 11.27 -6.53
N ILE A 392 28.87 12.07 -6.96
CA ILE A 392 30.22 12.02 -6.37
C ILE A 392 30.23 12.90 -5.12
N ASP A 393 29.67 14.10 -5.26
CA ASP A 393 29.57 15.18 -4.29
C ASP A 393 28.45 16.18 -4.68
N ASP A 394 28.48 17.39 -4.13
CA ASP A 394 27.56 18.47 -4.51
C ASP A 394 27.98 19.25 -5.78
N GLY A 395 29.12 18.92 -6.39
CA GLY A 395 29.57 19.40 -7.69
C GLY A 395 29.09 18.52 -8.84
N THR A 396 28.99 17.20 -8.60
CA THR A 396 28.74 16.20 -9.62
C THR A 396 27.65 15.22 -9.19
N ARG A 397 26.45 15.34 -9.77
CA ARG A 397 25.28 14.52 -9.44
C ARG A 397 24.21 14.59 -10.51
N MET A 398 23.26 13.67 -10.40
CA MET A 398 21.98 13.72 -11.08
C MET A 398 20.85 13.55 -10.07
N GLY A 399 19.67 14.10 -10.35
CA GLY A 399 18.53 13.89 -9.46
C GLY A 399 17.21 14.40 -10.02
N LEU A 400 16.15 14.00 -9.34
CA LEU A 400 14.78 14.38 -9.65
C LEU A 400 14.30 15.42 -8.64
N PHE A 401 13.89 16.58 -9.13
CA PHE A 401 13.59 17.75 -8.31
C PHE A 401 12.24 18.36 -8.68
N MET A 402 11.57 18.95 -7.69
CA MET A 402 10.38 19.78 -7.95
C MET A 402 10.78 21.24 -8.19
N ASP A 403 10.20 21.86 -9.22
CA ASP A 403 10.33 23.30 -9.46
C ASP A 403 9.25 24.12 -8.73
N VAL A 404 9.37 25.45 -8.83
CA VAL A 404 8.42 26.43 -8.28
C VAL A 404 6.99 26.31 -8.79
N HIS A 405 6.80 25.70 -9.95
CA HIS A 405 5.53 25.59 -10.64
C HIS A 405 4.90 24.20 -10.46
N GLY A 406 5.52 23.33 -9.66
CA GLY A 406 5.06 21.96 -9.43
C GLY A 406 5.45 20.98 -10.56
N SER A 407 6.31 21.39 -11.50
CA SER A 407 6.89 20.45 -12.47
C SER A 407 7.98 19.63 -11.81
N THR A 408 8.16 18.41 -12.30
CA THR A 408 9.27 17.55 -11.89
C THR A 408 10.35 17.59 -12.97
N GLN A 409 11.59 17.85 -12.58
CA GLN A 409 12.71 18.07 -13.48
C GLN A 409 13.85 17.11 -13.16
N LEU A 410 14.47 16.53 -14.20
CA LEU A 410 15.73 15.81 -14.09
C LEU A 410 16.86 16.83 -14.22
N TRP A 411 17.58 17.06 -13.13
CA TRP A 411 18.76 17.92 -13.11
C TRP A 411 20.03 17.11 -13.14
N ILE A 412 20.99 17.59 -13.93
CA ILE A 412 22.34 17.02 -14.00
C ILE A 412 23.34 18.16 -13.76
N LYS A 413 24.30 17.91 -12.87
CA LYS A 413 25.38 18.84 -12.54
C LYS A 413 26.72 18.11 -12.67
N TYR A 414 27.67 18.72 -13.39
CA TYR A 414 29.09 18.31 -13.46
C TYR A 414 29.91 19.45 -14.09
N GLY A 415 31.14 19.67 -13.63
CA GLY A 415 31.97 20.76 -14.16
C GLY A 415 31.25 22.12 -14.11
N THR A 416 31.12 22.78 -15.26
CA THR A 416 30.35 24.03 -15.43
C THR A 416 28.87 23.79 -15.76
N VAL A 417 28.48 22.55 -16.06
CA VAL A 417 27.10 22.19 -16.39
C VAL A 417 26.28 22.11 -15.10
N ASN A 418 25.16 22.83 -15.09
CA ASN A 418 24.14 22.79 -14.05
C ASN A 418 22.79 23.12 -14.68
N ALA A 419 22.11 22.11 -15.22
CA ALA A 419 20.89 22.31 -16.02
C ALA A 419 19.89 21.17 -15.81
N TYR A 420 18.62 21.45 -16.13
CA TYR A 420 17.61 20.42 -16.31
C TYR A 420 17.66 19.89 -17.75
N PHE A 421 17.52 18.57 -17.90
CA PHE A 421 17.59 17.89 -19.21
C PHE A 421 16.29 17.20 -19.60
N ALA A 422 15.38 17.02 -18.65
CA ALA A 422 14.02 16.54 -18.90
C ALA A 422 13.06 17.16 -17.89
N VAL A 423 11.82 17.40 -18.33
CA VAL A 423 10.75 17.96 -17.50
C VAL A 423 9.50 17.12 -17.73
N GLY A 424 8.82 16.78 -16.64
CA GLY A 424 7.49 16.19 -16.67
C GLY A 424 6.57 16.96 -15.73
N THR A 425 5.38 17.31 -16.20
CA THR A 425 4.36 17.97 -15.38
C THR A 425 3.70 16.93 -14.50
N ALA A 426 3.89 17.03 -13.18
CA ALA A 426 3.28 16.11 -12.25
C ALA A 426 1.77 16.38 -12.16
N VAL A 427 0.96 15.48 -12.71
CA VAL A 427 -0.49 15.49 -12.49
C VAL A 427 -0.77 14.89 -11.10
N GLY A 428 -1.43 15.65 -10.23
CA GLY A 428 -1.88 15.15 -8.92
C GLY A 428 -0.83 15.19 -7.80
N LEU A 429 0.01 16.24 -7.76
CA LEU A 429 0.80 16.51 -6.56
C LEU A 429 -0.10 16.68 -5.34
N ARG A 430 0.28 16.02 -4.25
CA ARG A 430 -0.40 16.12 -2.96
C ARG A 430 0.20 17.29 -2.19
N THR A 431 -0.64 18.02 -1.47
CA THR A 431 -0.21 19.14 -0.62
C THR A 431 0.61 18.68 0.58
N SER A 432 0.37 17.47 1.08
CA SER A 432 1.00 16.94 2.29
C SER A 432 2.35 16.26 2.04
N ALA A 433 2.39 15.28 1.15
CA ALA A 433 3.60 14.52 0.84
C ALA A 433 3.51 13.82 -0.51
N ASN A 434 4.63 13.74 -1.22
CA ASN A 434 4.75 13.08 -2.51
C ASN A 434 5.87 12.05 -2.47
N ILE A 435 5.68 10.93 -3.16
CA ILE A 435 6.70 9.89 -3.29
C ILE A 435 7.50 10.18 -4.55
N PHE A 436 8.78 10.48 -4.39
CA PHE A 436 9.72 10.63 -5.49
C PHE A 436 10.45 9.31 -5.69
N ARG A 437 10.63 8.89 -6.94
CA ARG A 437 11.43 7.71 -7.29
C ARG A 437 12.24 7.96 -8.56
N VAL A 438 13.51 7.57 -8.52
CA VAL A 438 14.43 7.61 -9.66
C VAL A 438 14.98 6.21 -9.88
N ARG A 439 14.82 5.72 -11.10
CA ARG A 439 15.39 4.46 -11.56
C ARG A 439 16.50 4.75 -12.56
N SER A 440 17.74 4.40 -12.24
CA SER A 440 18.93 4.64 -13.06
C SER A 440 19.58 3.31 -13.41
N VAL A 441 19.53 2.92 -14.69
CA VAL A 441 20.07 1.66 -15.20
C VAL A 441 20.95 1.95 -16.41
N GLY A 442 22.26 1.73 -16.26
CA GLY A 442 23.24 2.21 -17.23
C GLY A 442 23.05 3.71 -17.48
N ASP A 443 22.81 4.05 -18.75
CA ASP A 443 22.59 5.43 -19.20
C ASP A 443 21.11 5.83 -19.23
N THR A 444 20.19 4.93 -18.89
CA THR A 444 18.75 5.22 -18.86
C THR A 444 18.31 5.67 -17.46
N VAL A 445 17.53 6.75 -17.42
CA VAL A 445 17.03 7.37 -16.21
C VAL A 445 15.53 7.59 -16.31
N GLU A 446 14.78 6.96 -15.40
CA GLU A 446 13.33 7.11 -15.28
C GLU A 446 13.00 7.86 -13.98
N GLY A 447 12.14 8.89 -14.08
CA GLY A 447 11.69 9.68 -12.93
C GLY A 447 10.19 9.50 -12.70
N TYR A 448 9.80 9.24 -11.45
CA TYR A 448 8.42 9.01 -11.06
C TYR A 448 8.03 9.90 -9.88
N VAL A 449 6.78 10.34 -9.89
CA VAL A 449 6.14 10.97 -8.73
C VAL A 449 4.80 10.28 -8.47
N ASN A 450 4.58 9.85 -7.23
CA ASN A 450 3.37 9.13 -6.79
C ASN A 450 3.03 7.91 -7.68
N GLY A 451 4.06 7.23 -8.18
CA GLY A 451 3.92 6.05 -9.05
C GLY A 451 3.71 6.35 -10.53
N VAL A 452 3.52 7.62 -10.92
CA VAL A 452 3.39 8.03 -12.33
C VAL A 452 4.77 8.33 -12.90
N ARG A 453 5.13 7.70 -14.03
CA ARG A 453 6.38 8.00 -14.75
C ARG A 453 6.24 9.33 -15.47
N LEU A 454 7.09 10.29 -15.12
CA LEU A 454 7.10 11.64 -15.68
C LEU A 454 8.30 11.87 -16.59
N ILE A 455 9.40 11.18 -16.33
CA ILE A 455 10.66 11.35 -17.07
C ILE A 455 11.15 9.99 -17.55
N ASN A 456 11.62 9.96 -18.79
CA ASN A 456 12.42 8.89 -19.37
C ASN A 456 13.51 9.57 -20.20
N TYR A 457 14.77 9.46 -19.77
CA TYR A 457 15.90 10.17 -20.36
C TYR A 457 17.09 9.23 -20.52
N THR A 458 17.77 9.32 -21.66
CA THR A 458 19.03 8.60 -21.90
C THR A 458 20.18 9.61 -21.85
N LEU A 459 21.15 9.33 -20.98
CA LEU A 459 22.35 10.15 -20.84
C LEU A 459 23.18 10.14 -22.13
N THR A 460 23.79 11.28 -22.45
CA THR A 460 24.82 11.35 -23.48
C THR A 460 26.11 10.71 -22.98
N ALA A 461 27.01 10.31 -23.89
CA ALA A 461 28.31 9.76 -23.51
C ALA A 461 29.12 10.72 -22.61
N GLU A 462 29.02 12.03 -22.85
CA GLU A 462 29.66 13.05 -22.00
C GLU A 462 29.08 13.05 -20.58
N GLN A 463 27.75 13.03 -20.44
CA GLN A 463 27.08 12.98 -19.14
C GLN A 463 27.41 11.69 -18.40
N SER A 464 27.41 10.55 -19.08
CA SER A 464 27.73 9.24 -18.49
C SER A 464 29.17 9.19 -17.97
N ALA A 465 30.13 9.72 -18.74
CA ALA A 465 31.52 9.84 -18.32
C ALA A 465 31.66 10.79 -17.12
N ALA A 466 31.02 11.96 -17.17
CA ALA A 466 31.12 12.96 -16.11
C ALA A 466 30.49 12.51 -14.79
N LEU A 467 29.35 11.81 -14.85
CA LEU A 467 28.69 11.23 -13.66
C LEU A 467 29.35 9.92 -13.20
N ASN A 468 30.29 9.39 -13.99
CA ASN A 468 30.92 8.09 -13.81
C ASN A 468 29.89 6.98 -13.56
N THR A 469 28.95 6.82 -14.50
CA THR A 469 27.86 5.82 -14.40
C THR A 469 28.36 4.38 -14.29
N SER A 470 29.62 4.13 -14.65
CA SER A 470 30.27 2.82 -14.49
C SER A 470 30.60 2.44 -13.06
N SER A 471 30.89 3.39 -12.17
CA SER A 471 31.35 3.08 -10.81
C SER A 471 30.73 3.91 -9.69
N ASN A 472 29.92 4.91 -10.00
CA ASN A 472 29.33 5.78 -8.98
C ASN A 472 28.13 5.12 -8.30
N THR A 473 28.21 5.01 -6.97
CA THR A 473 27.30 4.26 -6.11
C THR A 473 26.53 5.12 -5.10
N LYS A 474 26.76 6.44 -5.02
CA LYS A 474 26.04 7.25 -4.01
C LYS A 474 24.67 7.69 -4.51
N ALA A 475 23.73 7.66 -3.58
CA ALA A 475 22.41 8.25 -3.71
C ALA A 475 22.15 9.21 -2.53
N GLY A 476 21.04 9.92 -2.53
CA GLY A 476 20.70 10.74 -1.36
C GLY A 476 19.57 11.74 -1.57
N ILE A 477 19.60 12.79 -0.76
CA ILE A 477 18.59 13.85 -0.71
C ILE A 477 19.23 15.21 -0.90
N ARG A 478 18.51 16.14 -1.54
CA ARG A 478 18.98 17.50 -1.79
C ARG A 478 17.85 18.50 -1.67
N CYS A 479 18.18 19.69 -1.17
CA CYS A 479 17.36 20.88 -1.31
C CYS A 479 18.23 22.10 -1.59
N GLY A 480 17.85 22.92 -2.56
CA GLY A 480 18.58 24.14 -2.92
C GLY A 480 18.33 25.32 -1.99
N VAL A 481 17.31 25.27 -1.12
CA VAL A 481 16.93 26.36 -0.23
C VAL A 481 16.99 25.96 1.24
N LYS A 482 17.13 26.97 2.11
CA LYS A 482 16.89 26.82 3.55
C LYS A 482 15.39 26.86 3.79
N ASP A 483 14.81 25.73 4.14
CA ASP A 483 13.39 25.67 4.53
C ASP A 483 13.19 24.60 5.60
N SER A 484 12.75 25.03 6.78
CA SER A 484 12.46 24.14 7.90
C SER A 484 11.23 23.27 7.67
N LEU A 485 10.39 23.57 6.68
CA LEU A 485 9.16 22.85 6.39
C LEU A 485 9.38 21.59 5.54
N ILE A 486 10.44 21.57 4.73
CA ILE A 486 10.78 20.43 3.87
C ILE A 486 11.36 19.31 4.73
N GLY A 487 10.86 18.09 4.50
CA GLY A 487 11.44 16.91 5.13
C GLY A 487 11.31 15.66 4.28
N TRP A 488 12.27 14.75 4.46
CA TRP A 488 12.29 13.45 3.81
C TRP A 488 11.98 12.36 4.83
N ALA A 489 11.21 11.37 4.40
CA ALA A 489 10.90 10.15 5.13
C ALA A 489 11.05 8.95 4.19
N GLU A 490 11.23 7.76 4.77
CA GLU A 490 11.18 6.48 4.04
C GLU A 490 12.14 6.44 2.84
N PHE A 491 13.38 6.90 3.01
CA PHE A 491 14.40 6.83 1.97
C PHE A 491 14.78 5.36 1.73
N SER A 492 14.83 4.92 0.48
CA SER A 492 15.19 3.55 0.14
C SER A 492 15.95 3.46 -1.17
N VAL A 493 16.94 2.56 -1.21
CA VAL A 493 17.66 2.16 -2.41
C VAL A 493 17.61 0.65 -2.58
N THR A 494 17.34 0.21 -3.81
CA THR A 494 17.36 -1.20 -4.20
C THR A 494 18.21 -1.38 -5.46
N SER A 495 18.90 -2.53 -5.58
CA SER A 495 19.57 -2.90 -6.83
C SER A 495 18.54 -3.29 -7.89
N ILE A 496 18.84 -3.02 -9.15
CA ILE A 496 18.02 -3.42 -10.31
C ILE A 496 18.68 -4.56 -11.06
#